data_AF-A0AA39MDR2-F1
#
_entry.id   AF-A0AA39MDR2-F1
#
_cell.length_a   1.000
_cell.length_b   1.000
_cell.length_c   1.000
_cell.angle_alpha   90.00
_cell.angle_beta   90.00
_cell.angle_gamma   90.00
#
_symmetry.space_group_name_H-M   'P 1'
#
loop_
_entity.id
_entity.type
_entity.pdbx_description
1 polymer ?
#
loop_
_entity_poly.entity_id
_entity_poly.type
_entity_poly.pdbx_seq_one_letter_code
_entity_poly.pdbx_strand_id
1 'polypeptide(L)'
;MARLTFLLGQLSAVLFLCVSSTGANYCRTVPGDPSFPSGEEWNSLNSSVSGRLVKAVPSAQFCNTHGGCTDAEWTSSSFRADIPGAMNYVDWEQDYESIPPSICQRNSTDCGQGNVPLYAILAESVEDVQIGIAFSSAHSLRLAVKASGHDHLGRSTARNSLLISTHKFQNITFSENFTVSGHNGGSAVTVGSGVPLNTLYQAAKEQGKILVGPGVATIVAAGGYFQGGGHSALSPLLGLAADNVLEFEIVTANSTLLKVNEGRTC
;
A
#
# COMPACT_ATOMS: atom_id res chain seq x y z
N MET A 1 -12.72 -3.67 27.43
CA MET A 1 -11.62 -2.86 26.85
C MET A 1 -11.97 -1.39 27.12
N ALA A 2 -11.22 -0.74 28.01
CA ALA A 2 -11.57 0.58 28.54
C ALA A 2 -11.32 1.69 27.50
N ARG A 3 -12.25 2.64 27.39
CA ARG A 3 -12.13 3.82 26.51
C ARG A 3 -11.59 5.00 27.32
N LEU A 4 -10.60 5.69 26.76
CA LEU A 4 -10.04 6.92 27.28
C LEU A 4 -10.83 8.10 26.69
N THR A 5 -11.47 8.92 27.54
CA THR A 5 -12.20 10.13 27.12
C THR A 5 -11.48 11.37 27.66
N PHE A 6 -11.10 12.28 26.75
CA PHE A 6 -10.78 13.67 27.11
C PHE A 6 -12.01 14.54 26.80
N LEU A 7 -12.56 15.12 27.86
CA LEU A 7 -13.59 16.16 27.82
C LEU A 7 -12.88 17.52 27.89
N LEU A 8 -12.92 18.28 26.81
CA LEU A 8 -12.79 19.74 26.85
C LEU A 8 -13.86 20.30 25.93
N GLY A 9 -14.94 20.76 26.54
CA GLY A 9 -16.00 21.47 25.85
C GLY A 9 -15.59 22.91 25.56
N GLN A 10 -16.02 23.41 24.41
CA GLN A 10 -16.73 24.69 24.28
C GLN A 10 -17.44 24.70 22.91
N LEU A 11 -18.75 24.91 22.93
CA LEU A 11 -19.58 25.13 21.75
C LEU A 11 -19.32 26.55 21.22
N SER A 12 -19.00 26.67 19.94
CA SER A 12 -19.27 27.86 19.14
C SER A 12 -20.10 27.45 17.93
N ALA A 13 -21.33 27.95 17.86
CA ALA A 13 -22.22 27.78 16.72
C ALA A 13 -21.75 28.73 15.61
N VAL A 14 -21.25 28.16 14.51
CA VAL A 14 -21.01 28.90 13.27
C VAL A 14 -22.13 28.53 12.30
N LEU A 15 -22.96 29.52 11.94
CA LEU A 15 -23.93 29.42 10.86
C LEU A 15 -23.16 29.21 9.54
N PHE A 16 -23.18 27.99 9.00
CA PHE A 16 -22.77 27.77 7.61
C PHE A 16 -23.94 28.16 6.70
N LEU A 17 -23.77 29.27 5.99
CA LEU A 17 -24.53 29.57 4.78
C LEU A 17 -24.28 28.42 3.80
N CYS A 18 -25.33 27.67 3.50
CA CYS A 18 -25.31 26.62 2.50
C CYS A 18 -25.20 27.28 1.13
N VAL A 19 -23.96 27.50 0.67
CA VAL A 19 -23.71 27.75 -0.74
C VAL A 19 -23.97 26.43 -1.43
N SER A 20 -25.09 26.33 -2.15
CA SER A 20 -25.32 25.23 -3.08
C SER A 20 -24.28 25.34 -4.19
N SER A 21 -23.11 24.75 -3.98
CA SER A 21 -22.25 24.43 -5.09
C SER A 21 -22.96 23.32 -5.87
N THR A 22 -23.28 23.58 -7.12
CA THR A 22 -23.45 22.49 -8.09
C THR A 22 -22.07 21.90 -8.36
N GLY A 23 -21.44 21.35 -7.32
CA GLY A 23 -20.31 20.45 -7.51
C GLY A 23 -20.89 19.22 -8.17
N ALA A 24 -20.52 18.96 -9.42
CA ALA A 24 -20.76 17.64 -9.99
C ALA A 24 -20.21 16.63 -8.96
N ASN A 25 -21.06 15.73 -8.49
CA ASN A 25 -20.66 14.64 -7.61
C ASN A 25 -19.69 13.76 -8.42
N TYR A 26 -18.40 14.08 -8.40
CA TYR A 26 -17.34 13.29 -9.03
C TYR A 26 -17.05 12.07 -8.15
N CYS A 27 -18.00 11.13 -8.12
CA CYS A 27 -17.75 9.78 -7.63
C CYS A 27 -16.64 9.13 -8.47
N ARG A 28 -15.88 8.23 -7.86
CA ARG A 28 -14.93 7.40 -8.61
C ARG A 28 -15.72 6.45 -9.50
N THR A 29 -15.23 6.26 -10.72
CA THR A 29 -15.85 5.39 -11.70
C THR A 29 -15.80 3.93 -11.24
N VAL A 30 -16.89 3.19 -11.41
CA VAL A 30 -17.02 1.76 -11.07
C VAL A 30 -17.49 0.94 -12.27
N PRO A 31 -17.36 -0.41 -12.27
CA PRO A 31 -17.87 -1.24 -13.35
C PRO A 31 -19.35 -0.97 -13.65
N GLY A 32 -19.67 -0.77 -14.92
CA GLY A 32 -21.01 -0.42 -15.39
C GLY A 32 -21.20 1.08 -15.69
N ASP A 33 -20.34 1.95 -15.16
CA ASP A 33 -20.37 3.37 -15.51
C ASP A 33 -19.87 3.59 -16.95
N PRO A 34 -20.42 4.58 -17.70
CA PRO A 34 -19.96 4.90 -19.05
C PRO A 34 -18.49 5.35 -19.13
N SER A 35 -17.94 5.90 -18.04
CA SER A 35 -16.54 6.31 -17.96
C SER A 35 -15.60 5.19 -17.53
N PHE A 36 -16.11 3.98 -17.23
CA PHE A 36 -15.27 2.88 -16.78
C PHE A 36 -14.44 2.35 -17.95
N PRO A 37 -13.12 2.09 -17.76
CA PRO A 37 -12.29 1.69 -18.88
C PRO A 37 -12.80 0.40 -19.54
N SER A 38 -12.84 0.44 -20.86
CA SER A 38 -13.13 -0.69 -21.73
C SER A 38 -12.06 -1.76 -21.65
N GLY A 39 -12.36 -2.96 -22.18
CA GLY A 39 -11.37 -4.03 -22.27
C GLY A 39 -10.13 -3.65 -23.10
N GLU A 40 -10.30 -2.81 -24.13
CA GLU A 40 -9.19 -2.31 -24.95
C GLU A 40 -8.28 -1.36 -24.17
N GLU A 41 -8.85 -0.47 -23.35
CA GLU A 41 -8.08 0.44 -22.49
C GLU A 41 -7.32 -0.32 -21.40
N TRP A 42 -7.93 -1.35 -20.79
CA TRP A 42 -7.22 -2.24 -19.86
C TRP A 42 -6.08 -3.01 -20.54
N ASN A 43 -6.28 -3.47 -21.77
CA ASN A 43 -5.23 -4.14 -22.55
C ASN A 43 -4.09 -3.17 -22.90
N SER A 44 -4.42 -1.92 -23.27
CA SER A 44 -3.44 -0.87 -23.54
C SER A 44 -2.62 -0.52 -22.29
N LEU A 45 -3.27 -0.42 -21.12
CA LEU A 45 -2.58 -0.28 -19.84
C LEU A 45 -1.62 -1.45 -19.62
N ASN A 46 -2.08 -2.69 -19.82
CA ASN A 46 -1.23 -3.87 -19.64
C ASN A 46 0.01 -3.84 -20.52
N SER A 47 -0.13 -3.48 -21.81
CA SER A 47 1.02 -3.29 -22.70
C SER A 47 1.96 -2.19 -22.23
N SER A 48 1.42 -1.08 -21.72
CA SER A 48 2.20 0.06 -21.23
C SER A 48 3.05 -0.29 -20.00
N VAL A 49 2.56 -1.17 -19.13
CA VAL A 49 3.30 -1.71 -17.98
C VAL A 49 4.01 -3.03 -18.29
N SER A 50 4.34 -3.30 -19.56
CA SER A 50 5.10 -4.48 -20.00
C SER A 50 4.48 -5.83 -19.57
N GLY A 51 3.16 -5.95 -19.56
CA GLY A 51 2.47 -7.18 -19.18
C GLY A 51 2.26 -7.37 -17.68
N ARG A 52 2.60 -6.37 -16.85
CA ARG A 52 2.51 -6.44 -15.37
C ARG A 52 1.14 -6.13 -14.79
N LEU A 53 0.10 -5.99 -15.61
CA LEU A 53 -1.29 -5.85 -15.14
C LEU A 53 -1.93 -7.23 -14.97
N VAL A 54 -2.40 -7.51 -13.76
CA VAL A 54 -3.10 -8.77 -13.43
C VAL A 54 -4.49 -8.49 -12.88
N LYS A 55 -5.39 -9.47 -13.01
CA LYS A 55 -6.65 -9.45 -12.26
C LYS A 55 -6.35 -9.71 -10.78
N ALA A 56 -6.81 -8.81 -9.91
CA ALA A 56 -6.68 -9.00 -8.48
C ALA A 56 -7.95 -9.67 -7.94
N VAL A 57 -7.77 -10.71 -7.14
CA VAL A 57 -8.85 -11.53 -6.60
C VAL A 57 -8.61 -11.78 -5.10
N PRO A 58 -9.66 -11.96 -4.28
CA PRO A 58 -9.51 -12.33 -2.88
C PRO A 58 -8.67 -13.59 -2.70
N SER A 59 -8.01 -13.72 -1.54
CA SER A 59 -7.05 -14.81 -1.31
C SER A 59 -7.70 -16.19 -1.45
N ALA A 60 -8.97 -16.34 -1.07
CA ALA A 60 -9.71 -17.60 -1.24
C ALA A 60 -9.87 -17.99 -2.72
N GLN A 61 -10.25 -17.02 -3.57
CA GLN A 61 -10.37 -17.27 -5.01
C GLN A 61 -9.00 -17.56 -5.63
N PHE A 62 -7.96 -16.82 -5.24
CA PHE A 62 -6.58 -17.13 -5.64
C PHE A 62 -6.20 -18.57 -5.27
N CYS A 63 -6.46 -19.00 -4.03
CA CYS A 63 -6.16 -20.36 -3.59
C CYS A 63 -6.89 -21.40 -4.44
N ASN A 64 -8.18 -21.21 -4.72
CA ASN A 64 -8.96 -22.15 -5.53
C ASN A 64 -8.39 -22.34 -6.95
N THR A 65 -7.90 -21.27 -7.58
CA THR A 65 -7.30 -21.38 -8.92
C THR A 65 -5.92 -22.04 -8.92
N HIS A 66 -5.30 -22.21 -7.75
CA HIS A 66 -3.96 -22.80 -7.58
C HIS A 66 -4.00 -24.18 -6.89
N GLY A 67 -5.16 -24.85 -6.86
CA GLY A 67 -5.30 -26.19 -6.25
C GLY A 67 -5.54 -26.18 -4.74
N GLY A 68 -5.86 -25.02 -4.17
CA GLY A 68 -6.04 -24.78 -2.74
C GLY A 68 -4.76 -24.26 -2.08
N CYS A 69 -4.92 -23.58 -0.94
CA CYS A 69 -3.82 -23.19 -0.07
C CYS A 69 -3.82 -24.03 1.20
N THR A 70 -2.65 -24.41 1.67
CA THR A 70 -2.43 -25.00 2.99
C THR A 70 -2.78 -24.01 4.10
N ASP A 71 -2.96 -24.51 5.33
CA ASP A 71 -3.12 -23.63 6.51
C ASP A 71 -1.89 -22.74 6.73
N ALA A 72 -0.70 -23.24 6.41
CA ALA A 72 0.56 -22.51 6.51
C ALA A 72 0.62 -21.35 5.50
N GLU A 73 0.25 -21.59 4.24
CA GLU A 73 0.19 -20.52 3.22
C GLU A 73 -0.89 -19.50 3.57
N TRP A 74 -2.07 -19.95 3.99
CA TRP A 74 -3.18 -19.06 4.31
C TRP A 74 -2.85 -18.06 5.42
N THR A 75 -2.07 -18.49 6.41
CA THR A 75 -1.66 -17.68 7.56
C THR A 75 -0.31 -16.97 7.36
N SER A 76 0.40 -17.25 6.27
CA SER A 76 1.72 -16.67 5.99
C SER A 76 1.62 -15.26 5.43
N SER A 77 2.06 -14.27 6.22
CA SER A 77 2.13 -12.88 5.76
C SER A 77 2.97 -12.70 4.50
N SER A 78 4.04 -13.48 4.35
CA SER A 78 4.91 -13.40 3.17
C SER A 78 4.18 -13.88 1.92
N PHE A 79 3.50 -15.03 2.02
CA PHE A 79 2.68 -15.55 0.91
C PHE A 79 1.56 -14.58 0.53
N ARG A 80 0.90 -13.98 1.52
CA ARG A 80 -0.15 -12.98 1.29
C ARG A 80 0.40 -11.67 0.70
N ALA A 81 1.65 -11.32 0.97
CA ALA A 81 2.27 -10.14 0.36
C ALA A 81 2.42 -10.30 -1.15
N ASP A 82 2.77 -11.50 -1.62
CA ASP A 82 2.91 -11.83 -3.06
C ASP A 82 1.58 -11.81 -3.83
N ILE A 83 0.46 -12.06 -3.15
CA ILE A 83 -0.86 -12.06 -3.78
C ILE A 83 -1.41 -10.62 -3.76
N PRO A 84 -1.69 -9.99 -4.92
CA PRO A 84 -2.10 -8.59 -4.97
C PRO A 84 -3.42 -8.30 -4.25
N GLY A 85 -4.36 -9.24 -4.31
CA GLY A 85 -5.65 -9.10 -3.65
C GLY A 85 -5.69 -9.50 -2.18
N ALA A 86 -4.60 -10.07 -1.64
CA ALA A 86 -4.56 -10.53 -0.26
C ALA A 86 -4.09 -9.44 0.71
N MET A 87 -4.79 -9.37 1.84
CA MET A 87 -4.49 -8.58 3.04
C MET A 87 -4.18 -9.54 4.19
N ASN A 88 -3.36 -9.13 5.16
CA ASN A 88 -3.11 -9.96 6.35
C ASN A 88 -4.36 -10.10 7.24
N TYR A 89 -5.28 -9.15 7.12
CA TYR A 89 -6.58 -9.16 7.78
C TYR A 89 -7.64 -9.50 6.73
N VAL A 90 -8.06 -10.76 6.69
CA VAL A 90 -9.02 -11.29 5.71
C VAL A 90 -10.35 -10.55 5.72
N ASP A 91 -10.71 -9.89 6.82
CA ASP A 91 -11.93 -9.06 6.92
C ASP A 91 -11.95 -7.94 5.86
N TRP A 92 -10.79 -7.43 5.46
CA TRP A 92 -10.68 -6.41 4.42
C TRP A 92 -10.78 -6.97 2.99
N GLU A 93 -10.96 -8.27 2.82
CA GLU A 93 -11.21 -8.91 1.53
C GLU A 93 -12.68 -9.24 1.30
N GLN A 94 -13.51 -9.14 2.35
CA GLN A 94 -14.89 -9.62 2.33
C GLN A 94 -15.85 -8.67 1.61
N ASP A 95 -17.00 -9.21 1.18
CA ASP A 95 -18.13 -8.42 0.69
C ASP A 95 -19.22 -8.32 1.76
N TYR A 96 -19.14 -7.30 2.61
CA TYR A 96 -20.18 -7.02 3.60
C TYR A 96 -21.39 -6.26 3.02
N GLU A 97 -21.31 -5.78 1.78
CA GLU A 97 -22.37 -5.01 1.14
C GLU A 97 -23.35 -5.91 0.35
N SER A 98 -22.92 -7.11 -0.04
CA SER A 98 -23.79 -8.08 -0.71
C SER A 98 -24.87 -8.64 0.22
N ILE A 99 -25.99 -9.11 -0.36
CA ILE A 99 -27.09 -9.74 0.38
C ILE A 99 -27.35 -11.14 -0.23
N PRO A 100 -27.01 -12.23 0.47
CA PRO A 100 -26.30 -12.27 1.76
C PRO A 100 -24.83 -11.79 1.66
N PRO A 101 -24.18 -11.38 2.77
CA PRO A 101 -22.75 -11.05 2.76
C PRO A 101 -21.90 -12.20 2.23
N SER A 102 -20.99 -11.91 1.30
CA SER A 102 -20.07 -12.90 0.74
C SER A 102 -18.82 -12.97 1.62
N ILE A 103 -18.69 -14.08 2.35
CA ILE A 103 -17.57 -14.34 3.25
C ILE A 103 -16.63 -15.41 2.65
N CYS A 104 -15.50 -14.94 2.16
CA CYS A 104 -14.40 -15.68 1.57
C CYS A 104 -13.39 -16.15 2.64
N GLN A 105 -13.61 -17.37 3.11
CA GLN A 105 -12.66 -18.11 3.95
C GLN A 105 -11.79 -19.03 3.08
N ARG A 106 -10.75 -19.63 3.67
CA ARG A 106 -9.74 -20.44 2.96
C ARG A 106 -10.31 -21.45 1.96
N ASN A 107 -11.37 -22.15 2.34
CA ASN A 107 -11.99 -23.22 1.54
C ASN A 107 -13.32 -22.78 0.90
N SER A 108 -13.64 -21.49 0.90
CA SER A 108 -14.85 -20.97 0.24
C SER A 108 -14.71 -21.15 -1.27
N THR A 109 -15.67 -21.83 -1.90
CA THR A 109 -15.72 -22.04 -3.37
C THR A 109 -16.52 -20.97 -4.10
N ASP A 110 -17.45 -20.33 -3.41
CA ASP A 110 -18.25 -19.21 -3.91
C ASP A 110 -17.77 -17.91 -3.25
N CYS A 111 -17.12 -17.06 -4.03
CA CYS A 111 -16.41 -15.89 -3.55
C CYS A 111 -16.62 -14.70 -4.49
N GLY A 112 -17.24 -13.64 -3.96
CA GLY A 112 -17.33 -12.34 -4.63
C GLY A 112 -16.02 -11.56 -4.52
N GLN A 113 -15.94 -10.43 -5.23
CA GLN A 113 -14.76 -9.55 -5.23
C GLN A 113 -14.55 -8.82 -3.90
N GLY A 114 -15.63 -8.44 -3.21
CA GLY A 114 -15.58 -7.69 -1.96
C GLY A 114 -14.81 -6.38 -2.06
N ASN A 115 -13.99 -6.12 -1.04
CA ASN A 115 -13.16 -4.92 -0.94
C ASN A 115 -11.80 -5.03 -1.66
N VAL A 116 -11.61 -6.07 -2.48
CA VAL A 116 -10.38 -6.32 -3.23
C VAL A 116 -10.38 -5.55 -4.56
N PRO A 117 -9.27 -4.91 -4.96
CA PRO A 117 -9.14 -4.21 -6.26
C PRO A 117 -9.44 -5.13 -7.43
N LEU A 118 -9.95 -4.60 -8.55
CA LEU A 118 -10.29 -5.39 -9.73
C LEU A 118 -9.04 -5.81 -10.51
N TYR A 119 -8.08 -4.90 -10.60
CA TYR A 119 -6.81 -5.08 -11.27
C TYR A 119 -5.68 -4.61 -10.38
N ALA A 120 -4.49 -5.18 -10.59
CA ALA A 120 -3.26 -4.75 -9.95
C ALA A 120 -2.13 -4.63 -10.96
N ILE A 121 -1.37 -3.54 -10.87
CA ILE A 121 -0.06 -3.41 -11.51
C ILE A 121 0.97 -3.95 -10.52
N LEU A 122 1.69 -4.99 -10.91
CA LEU A 122 2.84 -5.51 -10.17
C LEU A 122 4.05 -4.62 -10.49
N ALA A 123 4.14 -3.45 -9.87
CA ALA A 123 5.12 -2.45 -10.26
C ALA A 123 6.56 -2.90 -9.93
N GLU A 124 7.41 -2.85 -10.95
CA GLU A 124 8.85 -3.17 -10.86
C GLU A 124 9.72 -1.94 -11.14
N SER A 125 9.12 -0.87 -11.66
CA SER A 125 9.78 0.38 -12.02
C SER A 125 8.95 1.60 -11.60
N VAL A 126 9.62 2.74 -11.46
CA VAL A 126 8.94 4.03 -11.21
C VAL A 126 7.94 4.34 -12.34
N GLU A 127 8.29 4.01 -13.58
CA GLU A 127 7.44 4.19 -14.76
C GLU A 127 6.10 3.45 -14.60
N ASP A 128 6.08 2.21 -14.09
CA ASP A 128 4.84 1.46 -13.84
C ASP A 128 3.90 2.20 -12.87
N VAL A 129 4.48 2.80 -11.83
CA VAL A 129 3.74 3.59 -10.83
C VAL A 129 3.18 4.85 -11.47
N GLN A 130 4.00 5.56 -12.25
CA GLN A 130 3.59 6.79 -12.96
C GLN A 130 2.47 6.52 -13.96
N ILE A 131 2.57 5.43 -14.74
CA ILE A 131 1.55 4.97 -15.69
C ILE A 131 0.26 4.62 -14.94
N GLY A 132 0.34 3.86 -13.84
CA GLY A 132 -0.84 3.48 -13.04
C GLY A 132 -1.59 4.68 -12.43
N ILE A 133 -0.85 5.68 -11.95
CA ILE A 133 -1.41 6.95 -11.44
C ILE A 133 -2.05 7.74 -12.57
N ALA A 134 -1.37 7.90 -13.71
CA ALA A 134 -1.88 8.63 -14.87
C ALA A 134 -3.17 8.00 -15.41
N PHE A 135 -3.18 6.67 -15.57
CA PHE A 135 -4.35 5.93 -16.01
C PHE A 135 -5.52 6.09 -15.04
N SER A 136 -5.26 5.95 -13.73
CA SER A 136 -6.31 6.11 -12.71
C SER A 136 -6.89 7.53 -12.69
N SER A 137 -6.04 8.54 -12.89
CA SER A 137 -6.46 9.94 -13.01
C SER A 137 -7.34 10.16 -14.25
N ALA A 138 -6.90 9.67 -15.42
CA ALA A 138 -7.61 9.81 -16.69
C ALA A 138 -9.02 9.21 -16.67
N HIS A 139 -9.20 8.09 -15.97
CA HIS A 139 -10.48 7.37 -15.88
C HIS A 139 -11.27 7.62 -14.59
N SER A 140 -10.80 8.56 -13.74
CA SER A 140 -11.39 8.83 -12.42
C SER A 140 -11.54 7.57 -11.56
N LEU A 141 -10.63 6.60 -11.70
CA LEU A 141 -10.63 5.36 -10.93
C LEU A 141 -10.18 5.62 -9.50
N ARG A 142 -10.71 4.83 -8.57
CA ARG A 142 -10.11 4.73 -7.24
C ARG A 142 -8.76 4.02 -7.39
N LEU A 143 -7.73 4.57 -6.75
CA LEU A 143 -6.39 3.98 -6.71
C LEU A 143 -6.11 3.48 -5.29
N ALA A 144 -5.62 2.25 -5.18
CA ALA A 144 -5.09 1.68 -3.94
C ALA A 144 -3.58 1.42 -4.10
N VAL A 145 -2.85 1.40 -2.99
CA VAL A 145 -1.42 1.05 -2.96
C VAL A 145 -1.20 -0.02 -1.91
N LYS A 146 -0.50 -1.11 -2.28
CA LYS A 146 -0.14 -2.20 -1.37
C LYS A 146 1.34 -2.52 -1.49
N ALA A 147 2.00 -2.61 -0.34
CA ALA A 147 3.33 -3.21 -0.25
C ALA A 147 3.24 -4.63 0.33
N SER A 148 2.91 -4.78 1.63
CA SER A 148 2.74 -6.10 2.28
C SER A 148 1.30 -6.51 2.56
N GLY A 149 0.36 -5.56 2.63
CA GLY A 149 -1.03 -5.82 3.04
C GLY A 149 -1.22 -5.97 4.56
N HIS A 150 -0.31 -5.45 5.39
CA HIS A 150 -0.41 -5.46 6.87
C HIS A 150 -1.35 -4.40 7.47
N ASP A 151 -2.02 -3.61 6.64
CA ASP A 151 -2.81 -2.49 7.15
C ASP A 151 -4.07 -2.98 7.88
N HIS A 152 -4.16 -2.67 9.17
CA HIS A 152 -5.27 -3.10 10.02
C HIS A 152 -6.56 -2.32 9.74
N LEU A 153 -6.47 -1.20 9.05
CA LEU A 153 -7.58 -0.29 8.77
C LEU A 153 -8.06 -0.38 7.32
N GLY A 154 -7.57 -1.36 6.54
CA GLY A 154 -7.97 -1.58 5.16
C GLY A 154 -7.44 -0.53 4.17
N ARG A 155 -6.45 0.29 4.56
CA ARG A 155 -5.94 1.40 3.72
C ARG A 155 -5.15 0.93 2.50
N SER A 156 -4.76 -0.34 2.44
CA SER A 156 -4.05 -0.95 1.31
C SER A 156 -4.95 -1.71 0.33
N THR A 157 -6.27 -1.55 0.44
CA THR A 157 -7.25 -2.19 -0.45
C THR A 157 -8.42 -1.26 -0.72
N ALA A 158 -9.13 -1.52 -1.81
CA ALA A 158 -10.36 -0.80 -2.13
C ALA A 158 -11.22 -1.59 -3.12
N ARG A 159 -12.54 -1.56 -2.90
CA ARG A 159 -13.52 -2.01 -3.89
C ARG A 159 -13.43 -1.15 -5.15
N ASN A 160 -13.60 -1.79 -6.32
CA ASN A 160 -13.69 -1.14 -7.63
C ASN A 160 -12.50 -0.21 -7.95
N SER A 161 -11.30 -0.60 -7.53
CA SER A 161 -10.09 0.19 -7.73
C SER A 161 -9.06 -0.50 -8.63
N LEU A 162 -8.11 0.29 -9.13
CA LEU A 162 -6.81 -0.19 -9.57
C LEU A 162 -5.85 -0.23 -8.38
N LEU A 163 -5.07 -1.30 -8.24
CA LEU A 163 -4.02 -1.42 -7.25
C LEU A 163 -2.64 -1.18 -7.88
N ILE A 164 -1.79 -0.40 -7.23
CA ILE A 164 -0.34 -0.45 -7.47
C ILE A 164 0.27 -1.29 -6.35
N SER A 165 0.76 -2.48 -6.72
CA SER A 165 1.53 -3.31 -5.82
C SER A 165 3.00 -2.93 -5.93
N THR A 166 3.58 -2.42 -4.84
CA THR A 166 4.99 -2.07 -4.78
C THR A 166 5.85 -3.20 -4.21
N HIS A 167 5.28 -4.38 -4.06
CA HIS A 167 5.96 -5.53 -3.46
C HIS A 167 7.20 -5.97 -4.25
N LYS A 168 7.31 -5.71 -5.56
CA LYS A 168 8.48 -6.12 -6.35
C LYS A 168 9.69 -5.17 -6.25
N PHE A 169 9.56 -4.01 -5.60
CA PHE A 169 10.71 -3.15 -5.29
C PHE A 169 11.55 -3.75 -4.15
N GLN A 170 12.47 -4.65 -4.49
CA GLN A 170 13.24 -5.47 -3.54
C GLN A 170 14.71 -5.04 -3.37
N ASN A 171 15.13 -3.92 -3.98
CA ASN A 171 16.51 -3.48 -3.93
C ASN A 171 16.91 -3.01 -2.52
N ILE A 172 18.13 -3.35 -2.10
CA ILE A 172 18.77 -2.89 -0.87
C ILE A 172 20.17 -2.40 -1.22
N THR A 173 20.54 -1.20 -0.80
CA THR A 173 21.87 -0.63 -1.05
C THR A 173 22.37 0.10 0.17
N PHE A 174 23.52 -0.32 0.69
CA PHE A 174 24.17 0.32 1.83
C PHE A 174 25.11 1.42 1.36
N SER A 175 25.18 2.50 2.13
CA SER A 175 26.15 3.57 1.97
C SER A 175 26.79 3.86 3.32
N GLU A 176 28.11 4.03 3.34
CA GLU A 176 28.84 4.46 4.55
C GLU A 176 28.86 5.98 4.72
N ASN A 177 28.71 6.71 3.62
CA ASN A 177 28.81 8.17 3.57
C ASN A 177 27.61 8.74 2.80
N PHE A 178 26.39 8.45 3.27
CA PHE A 178 25.19 9.01 2.68
C PHE A 178 25.18 10.52 2.90
N THR A 179 24.77 11.28 1.88
CA THR A 179 24.72 12.74 1.98
C THR A 179 23.32 13.23 1.66
N VAL A 180 22.83 14.15 2.49
CA VAL A 180 21.55 14.84 2.29
C VAL A 180 21.85 16.31 2.09
N SER A 181 21.61 16.80 0.87
CA SER A 181 21.80 18.22 0.53
C SER A 181 23.18 18.79 0.91
N GLY A 182 24.23 17.98 0.73
CA GLY A 182 25.61 18.34 1.05
C GLY A 182 26.03 18.10 2.51
N HIS A 183 25.10 17.71 3.38
CA HIS A 183 25.39 17.31 4.77
C HIS A 183 25.64 15.81 4.87
N ASN A 184 26.52 15.40 5.77
CA ASN A 184 26.82 13.99 6.02
C ASN A 184 25.70 13.36 6.86
N GLY A 185 24.92 12.47 6.25
CA GLY A 185 23.90 11.64 6.91
C GLY A 185 24.45 10.35 7.51
N GLY A 186 25.76 10.10 7.36
CA GLY A 186 26.46 8.94 7.90
C GLY A 186 26.14 7.64 7.16
N SER A 187 26.21 6.53 7.88
CA SER A 187 25.86 5.22 7.34
C SER A 187 24.35 5.10 7.17
N ALA A 188 23.90 4.72 5.98
CA ALA A 188 22.49 4.58 5.64
C ALA A 188 22.24 3.35 4.76
N VAL A 189 20.97 2.97 4.66
CA VAL A 189 20.51 1.95 3.73
C VAL A 189 19.35 2.50 2.91
N THR A 190 19.48 2.44 1.59
CA THR A 190 18.39 2.74 0.64
C THR A 190 17.67 1.43 0.35
N VAL A 191 16.35 1.42 0.52
CA VAL A 191 15.52 0.22 0.40
C VAL A 191 14.34 0.46 -0.53
N GLY A 192 14.02 -0.54 -1.35
CA GLY A 192 12.80 -0.56 -2.13
C GLY A 192 11.57 -0.68 -1.23
N SER A 193 10.44 -0.12 -1.67
CA SER A 193 9.17 -0.12 -0.94
C SER A 193 8.58 -1.51 -0.67
N GLY A 194 9.03 -2.53 -1.39
CA GLY A 194 8.59 -3.91 -1.25
C GLY A 194 9.45 -4.73 -0.30
N VAL A 195 10.63 -4.24 0.13
CA VAL A 195 11.57 -5.00 0.96
C VAL A 195 10.96 -5.31 2.33
N PRO A 196 10.73 -6.58 2.69
CA PRO A 196 10.29 -6.94 4.02
C PRO A 196 11.44 -6.81 5.04
N LEU A 197 11.09 -6.45 6.26
CA LEU A 197 12.07 -6.15 7.31
C LEU A 197 12.91 -7.35 7.73
N ASN A 198 12.41 -8.58 7.61
CA ASN A 198 13.20 -9.79 7.85
C ASN A 198 14.40 -9.88 6.87
N THR A 199 14.19 -9.61 5.59
CA THR A 199 15.25 -9.54 4.58
C THR A 199 16.21 -8.40 4.89
N LEU A 200 15.68 -7.22 5.23
CA LEU A 200 16.50 -6.06 5.56
C LEU A 200 17.36 -6.27 6.83
N TYR A 201 16.82 -6.91 7.86
CA TYR A 201 17.55 -7.22 9.09
C TYR A 201 18.68 -8.22 8.83
N GLN A 202 18.47 -9.22 7.97
CA GLN A 202 19.52 -10.15 7.57
C GLN A 202 20.66 -9.41 6.85
N ALA A 203 20.31 -8.58 5.86
CA ALA A 203 21.29 -7.78 5.12
C ALA A 203 22.05 -6.81 6.05
N ALA A 204 21.35 -6.15 6.98
CA ALA A 204 21.97 -5.23 7.94
C ALA A 204 22.93 -5.96 8.89
N LYS A 205 22.56 -7.16 9.36
CA LYS A 205 23.41 -7.99 10.21
C LYS A 205 24.73 -8.36 9.51
N GLU A 206 24.69 -8.71 8.23
CA GLU A 206 25.89 -9.01 7.44
C GLU A 206 26.82 -7.79 7.30
N GLN A 207 26.26 -6.58 7.33
CA GLN A 207 27.01 -5.33 7.33
C GLN A 207 27.41 -4.84 8.74
N GLY A 208 27.08 -5.59 9.80
CA GLY A 208 27.32 -5.17 11.18
C GLY A 208 26.52 -3.92 11.60
N LYS A 209 25.37 -3.68 10.97
CA LYS A 209 24.49 -2.52 11.21
C LYS A 209 23.27 -2.92 12.03
N ILE A 210 22.69 -1.93 12.71
CA ILE A 210 21.43 -2.05 13.45
C ILE A 210 20.43 -1.10 12.81
N LEU A 211 19.16 -1.52 12.74
CA LEU A 211 18.07 -0.72 12.20
C LEU A 211 16.93 -0.62 13.20
N VAL A 212 16.28 0.55 13.24
CA VAL A 212 15.05 0.75 14.02
C VAL A 212 13.87 0.14 13.26
N GLY A 213 13.20 -0.83 13.87
CA GLY A 213 12.03 -1.46 13.28
C GLY A 213 11.22 -2.32 14.27
N PRO A 214 10.07 -2.86 13.82
CA PRO A 214 9.16 -3.64 14.63
C PRO A 214 9.66 -5.09 14.80
N GLY A 215 9.08 -5.80 15.77
CA GLY A 215 9.29 -7.25 15.92
C GLY A 215 8.60 -8.08 14.83
N VAL A 216 7.51 -7.58 14.24
CA VAL A 216 6.81 -8.24 13.11
C VAL A 216 7.57 -7.95 11.82
N ALA A 217 8.49 -8.85 11.47
CA ALA A 217 9.46 -8.63 10.40
C ALA A 217 8.91 -8.83 8.97
N THR A 218 7.63 -9.22 8.80
CA THR A 218 6.97 -9.33 7.49
C THR A 218 6.33 -8.02 7.01
N ILE A 219 6.39 -6.97 7.83
CA ILE A 219 6.12 -5.59 7.41
C ILE A 219 7.25 -5.12 6.48
N VAL A 220 6.96 -4.20 5.56
CA VAL A 220 7.96 -3.63 4.64
C VAL A 220 8.66 -2.40 5.19
N ALA A 221 9.91 -2.22 4.80
CA ALA A 221 10.80 -1.16 5.26
C ALA A 221 10.46 0.24 4.70
N ALA A 222 9.86 0.33 3.51
CA ALA A 222 9.47 1.60 2.91
C ALA A 222 7.96 1.62 2.61
N GLY A 223 7.16 1.44 3.67
CA GLY A 223 5.69 1.47 3.62
C GLY A 223 5.06 2.18 4.82
N GLY A 224 3.80 1.83 5.11
CA GLY A 224 2.99 2.54 6.10
C GLY A 224 3.54 2.55 7.55
N TYR A 225 4.42 1.63 7.92
CA TYR A 225 5.03 1.60 9.26
C TYR A 225 5.99 2.79 9.49
N PHE A 226 6.92 3.04 8.56
CA PHE A 226 7.82 4.20 8.64
C PHE A 226 7.08 5.52 8.40
N GLN A 227 6.11 5.53 7.47
CA GLN A 227 5.29 6.72 7.18
C GLN A 227 4.32 7.08 8.33
N GLY A 228 3.95 6.10 9.16
CA GLY A 228 2.99 6.27 10.26
C GLY A 228 3.61 6.45 11.64
N GLY A 229 4.94 6.61 11.75
CA GLY A 229 5.68 6.71 13.00
C GLY A 229 6.56 5.49 13.24
N GLY A 230 5.96 4.35 13.58
CA GLY A 230 6.65 3.06 13.72
C GLY A 230 7.46 2.91 15.01
N HIS A 231 6.94 2.13 15.96
CA HIS A 231 7.59 1.88 17.25
C HIS A 231 8.57 0.69 17.21
N SER A 232 9.64 0.77 17.98
CA SER A 232 10.65 -0.29 18.11
C SER A 232 11.04 -0.53 19.58
N ALA A 233 11.58 -1.71 19.88
CA ALA A 233 12.30 -1.94 21.14
C ALA A 233 13.51 -1.00 21.29
N LEU A 234 14.05 -0.49 20.17
CA LEU A 234 15.14 0.48 20.14
C LEU A 234 14.67 1.93 20.27
N SER A 235 13.35 2.20 20.22
CA SER A 235 12.85 3.57 20.21
C SER A 235 13.21 4.42 21.43
N PRO A 236 13.31 3.87 22.66
CA PRO A 236 13.80 4.65 23.80
C PRO A 236 15.23 5.18 23.64
N LEU A 237 16.03 4.61 22.73
CA LEU A 237 17.43 4.99 22.49
C LEU A 237 17.63 5.69 21.15
N LEU A 238 16.91 5.26 20.10
CA LEU A 238 17.14 5.65 18.70
C LEU A 238 15.93 6.35 18.05
N GLY A 239 14.87 6.64 18.80
CA GLY A 239 13.66 7.28 18.27
C GLY A 239 12.72 6.34 17.52
N LEU A 240 11.64 6.89 16.96
CA LEU A 240 10.71 6.14 16.13
C LEU A 240 11.34 5.82 14.77
N ALA A 241 10.77 4.86 14.04
CA ALA A 241 11.23 4.52 12.70
C ALA A 241 11.15 5.71 11.74
N ALA A 242 10.12 6.56 11.88
CA ALA A 242 9.97 7.81 11.15
C ALA A 242 11.12 8.79 11.40
N ASP A 243 11.63 8.85 12.64
CA ASP A 243 12.75 9.73 13.01
C ASP A 243 14.08 9.30 12.37
N ASN A 244 14.13 8.07 11.85
CA ASN A 244 15.31 7.48 11.23
C ASN A 244 15.28 7.55 9.68
N VAL A 245 14.29 8.22 9.08
CA VAL A 245 14.22 8.37 7.62
C VAL A 245 14.98 9.63 7.18
N LEU A 246 15.93 9.46 6.27
CA LEU A 246 16.74 10.56 5.73
C LEU A 246 16.17 11.17 4.44
N GLU A 247 15.54 10.35 3.60
CA GLU A 247 15.06 10.74 2.27
C GLU A 247 13.95 9.80 1.81
N PHE A 248 12.96 10.35 1.09
CA PHE A 248 11.98 9.58 0.33
C PHE A 248 12.12 9.85 -1.16
N GLU A 249 11.99 8.81 -1.95
CA GLU A 249 11.67 8.90 -3.38
C GLU A 249 10.19 8.56 -3.56
N ILE A 250 9.41 9.51 -4.06
CA ILE A 250 7.95 9.43 -4.16
C ILE A 250 7.47 9.75 -5.57
N VAL A 251 6.38 9.12 -6.00
CA VAL A 251 5.62 9.56 -7.16
C VAL A 251 4.37 10.28 -6.66
N THR A 252 4.20 11.53 -7.08
CA THR A 252 3.06 12.36 -6.70
C THR A 252 1.83 12.09 -7.56
N ALA A 253 0.68 12.64 -7.17
CA ALA A 253 -0.61 12.39 -7.84
C ALA A 253 -0.68 12.88 -9.29
N ASN A 254 0.23 13.76 -9.72
CA ASN A 254 0.39 14.18 -11.12
C ASN A 254 1.44 13.35 -11.88
N SER A 255 1.80 12.18 -11.34
CA SER A 255 2.81 11.26 -11.87
C SER A 255 4.24 11.83 -11.89
N THR A 256 4.57 12.82 -11.06
CA THR A 256 5.95 13.35 -10.96
C THR A 256 6.75 12.60 -9.91
N LEU A 257 7.93 12.09 -10.30
CA LEU A 257 8.94 11.55 -9.38
C LEU A 257 9.64 12.68 -8.63
N LEU A 258 9.59 12.65 -7.31
CA LEU A 258 10.27 13.59 -6.43
C LEU A 258 11.18 12.86 -5.46
N LYS A 259 12.26 13.54 -5.12
CA LYS A 259 13.16 13.18 -4.02
C LYS A 259 12.99 14.24 -2.94
N VAL A 260 12.53 13.82 -1.76
CA VAL A 260 12.11 14.67 -0.65
C VAL A 260 12.98 14.37 0.57
N ASN A 261 13.63 15.41 1.09
CA ASN A 261 14.49 15.37 2.27
C ASN A 261 14.53 16.78 2.90
N GLU A 262 15.21 16.93 4.04
CA GLU A 262 15.25 18.21 4.79
C GLU A 262 15.85 19.39 4.02
N GLY A 263 16.68 19.16 3.00
CA GLY A 263 17.34 20.24 2.25
C GLY A 263 16.65 20.65 0.96
N ARG A 264 15.48 20.07 0.65
CA ARG A 264 14.58 20.57 -0.40
C ARG A 264 13.29 21.09 0.25
N THR A 265 13.16 22.40 0.36
CA THR A 265 11.85 23.04 0.59
C THR A 265 11.00 22.84 -0.66
N CYS A 266 9.88 22.13 -0.53
CA CYS A 266 8.83 22.02 -1.54
C CYS A 266 8.24 23.38 -1.91
#